data_AF-A0A950JQD0-F1
#
_entry.id   AF-A0A950JQD0-F1
#
_cell.length_a   1.000
_cell.length_b   1.000
_cell.length_c   1.000
_cell.angle_alpha   90.00
_cell.angle_beta   90.00
_cell.angle_gamma   90.00
#
_symmetry.space_group_name_H-M   'P 1'
#
loop_
_entity.id
_entity.type
_entity.pdbx_description
1 polymer ?
#
loop_
_entity_poly.entity_id
_entity_poly.type
_entity_poly.pdbx_seq_one_letter_code
_entity_poly.pdbx_strand_id
1 'polypeptide(L)' 'MEPFETLDKRFSAYTIPIVFLEKLHTGLRWAEGPVYFADQRCLLFS' A
#
# COMPACT_ATOMS: atom_id res chain seq x y z
N MET A 1 5.92 -14.91 -3.98
CA MET A 1 5.52 -13.96 -5.05
C MET A 1 6.11 -12.63 -4.64
N GLU A 2 6.97 -12.05 -5.48
CA GLU A 2 7.52 -10.72 -5.20
C GLU A 2 6.37 -9.72 -5.13
N PRO A 3 6.24 -8.94 -4.04
CA PRO A 3 5.16 -7.96 -3.89
C PRO A 3 5.23 -6.83 -4.92
N PHE A 4 6.39 -6.65 -5.57
CA PHE A 4 6.62 -5.61 -6.56
C PHE A 4 7.25 -6.20 -7.83
N GLU A 5 6.75 -5.75 -8.98
CA GLU A 5 7.44 -5.90 -10.26
C GLU A 5 8.32 -4.68 -10.49
N THR A 6 9.62 -4.88 -10.72
CA THR A 6 10.55 -3.78 -11.01
C THR A 6 10.68 -3.60 -12.53
N LEU A 7 10.03 -2.58 -13.08
CA LEU A 7 10.14 -2.22 -14.51
C LEU A 7 11.40 -1.40 -14.81
N ASP A 8 11.85 -0.58 -13.84
CA ASP A 8 13.06 0.23 -13.94
C ASP A 8 13.93 0.02 -12.70
N LYS A 9 15.19 -0.38 -12.92
CA LYS A 9 16.16 -0.72 -11.87
C LYS A 9 16.44 0.44 -10.92
N ARG A 10 16.20 1.70 -11.31
CA ARG A 10 16.34 2.85 -10.41
C ARG A 10 15.42 2.78 -9.20
N PHE A 11 14.32 2.03 -9.28
CA PHE A 11 13.37 1.89 -8.18
C PHE A 11 13.69 0.75 -7.21
N SER A 12 14.64 -0.14 -7.54
CA SER A 12 15.01 -1.26 -6.67
C SER A 12 15.51 -0.83 -5.28
N ALA A 13 16.05 0.39 -5.17
CA ALA A 13 16.51 0.94 -3.89
C ALA A 13 15.36 1.37 -2.96
N TYR A 14 14.13 1.50 -3.46
CA TYR A 14 12.96 1.94 -2.69
C TYR A 14 12.04 0.78 -2.29
N THR A 15 12.37 -0.45 -2.66
CA THR A 15 11.64 -1.64 -2.23
C THR A 15 12.37 -2.32 -1.07
N ILE A 16 11.60 -2.98 -0.20
CA ILE A 16 12.15 -3.78 0.90
C ILE A 16 11.90 -5.26 0.55
N PRO A 17 12.94 -6.12 0.44
CA PRO A 17 12.79 -7.49 -0.06
C PRO A 17 11.94 -8.44 0.80
N ILE A 18 11.61 -8.05 2.03
CA ILE A 18 10.93 -8.88 3.03
C ILE A 18 9.51 -8.39 3.36
N VAL A 19 8.91 -7.55 2.51
CA VAL A 19 7.55 -7.08 2.73
C VAL A 19 6.51 -7.98 2.07
N PHE A 20 5.31 -7.95 2.62
CA PHE A 20 4.18 -8.71 2.12
C PHE A 20 3.00 -7.77 1.94
N LEU A 21 2.28 -7.90 0.82
CA LEU A 21 1.06 -7.13 0.60
C LEU A 21 -0.11 -7.82 1.32
N GLU A 22 -0.72 -7.10 2.26
CA GLU A 22 -1.86 -7.60 3.04
C GLU A 22 -3.16 -6.90 2.63
N LYS A 23 -4.26 -7.66 2.61
CA LYS A 23 -5.59 -7.13 2.31
C LYS A 23 -6.30 -6.75 3.61
N LEU A 24 -6.46 -5.45 3.85
CA LEU A 24 -7.05 -4.93 5.09
C LEU A 24 -8.58 -4.85 5.08
N HIS A 25 -9.21 -4.69 3.92
CA HIS A 25 -10.66 -4.51 3.81
C HIS A 25 -11.21 -4.97 2.45
N THR A 26 -12.50 -5.30 2.41
CA THR A 26 -13.28 -5.67 1.20
C THR A 26 -14.72 -5.20 1.33
N GLY A 27 -15.45 -5.09 0.21
CA GLY A 27 -16.89 -4.78 0.21
C GLY A 27 -17.21 -3.34 -0.19
N LEU A 28 -16.20 -2.52 -0.49
CA LEU A 28 -16.38 -1.20 -1.09
C LEU A 28 -16.73 -1.32 -2.57
N ARG A 29 -17.64 -0.46 -3.03
CA ARG A 29 -17.93 -0.33 -4.46
C ARG A 29 -16.76 0.29 -5.22
N TRP A 30 -16.13 1.29 -4.61
CA TRP A 30 -15.00 2.03 -5.15
C TRP A 30 -14.21 2.58 -3.96
N ALA A 31 -12.94 2.19 -3.81
CA ALA A 31 -12.09 2.58 -2.69
C ALA A 31 -11.04 3.60 -3.16
N GLU A 32 -11.04 4.80 -2.59
CA GLU A 32 -10.26 5.95 -3.06
C GLU A 32 -9.87 6.90 -1.92
N GLY A 33 -9.01 7.86 -2.28
CA GLY A 33 -8.66 8.99 -1.43
C GLY A 33 -8.07 8.60 -0.07
N PRO A 34 -7.09 7.68 0.00
CA PRO A 34 -6.51 7.29 1.27
C PRO A 34 -5.79 8.47 1.92
N VAL A 35 -6.07 8.71 3.20
CA VAL A 35 -5.37 9.69 4.03
C VAL A 35 -5.08 9.09 5.41
N TYR A 36 -3.85 9.28 5.87
CA TYR A 36 -3.44 8.83 7.20
C TYR A 36 -3.54 9.98 8.21
N PHE A 37 -4.42 9.84 9.20
CA PHE A 37 -4.58 10.81 10.28
C PHE A 37 -3.71 10.38 11.47
N ALA A 38 -2.52 10.97 11.58
CA ALA A 38 -1.52 10.59 12.58
C ALA A 38 -2.05 10.71 14.02
N ASP A 39 -2.75 11.81 14.35
CA ASP A 39 -3.31 12.04 15.68
C ASP A 39 -4.33 10.97 16.11
N GLN A 40 -5.02 10.37 15.14
CA GLN A 40 -6.02 9.31 15.38
C GLN A 40 -5.45 7.91 15.15
N ARG A 41 -4.23 7.80 14.60
CA ARG A 41 -3.62 6.54 14.15
C ARG A 41 -4.56 5.72 13.26
N CYS A 42 -5.25 6.39 12.33
CA CYS A 42 -6.22 5.76 11.45
C CYS A 42 -5.94 6.07 9.97
N LEU A 43 -6.28 5.09 9.13
CA LEU A 43 -6.35 5.26 7.68
C LEU A 43 -7.81 5.51 7.31
N LEU A 44 -8.10 6.68 6.74
CA LEU A 44 -9.41 7.03 6.19
C LEU A 44 -9.38 6.92 4.67
N PHE A 45 -10.47 6.41 4.09
CA PHE A 45 -10.66 6.23 2.65
C PHE A 45 -12.17 6.05 2.36
N SER A 46 -12.60 6.33 1.13
CA SER A 46 -14.00 6.21 0.69
C SER A 46 -14.18 5.18 -0.39
#